data_AF-A0A4Q3IW59-F1
#
_entry.id   AF-A0A4Q3IW59-F1
#
_cell.length_a   1.000
_cell.length_b   1.000
_cell.length_c   1.000
_cell.angle_alpha   90.00
_cell.angle_beta   90.00
_cell.angle_gamma   90.00
#
_symmetry.space_group_name_H-M   'P 1'
#
loop_
_entity.id
_entity.type
_entity.pdbx_description
1 polymer ?
#
loop_
_entity_poly.entity_id
_entity_poly.type
_entity_poly.pdbx_seq_one_letter_code
_entity_poly.pdbx_strand_id
1 'polypeptide(L)'
;MGRSSRRTGMRWRGAAEAAPRLGGLETAALGTALCSLCRRWQKIAHGMPDHLTSAAEPVYEAYSLSECGGAAGPDWSYPAARRLLREPIDIAITSALAEIGALAGADRAWMFEYDAELLRFRNTHEWSRQGVRSFVEDLQDTPVTMIAWLHQFLAKGRAVMINRVAELPRPARPLQVEMLRQGDRSVLSVPLRHDGRLRACIGFDATAAERRWSPAEIGALFRCAELIALARYGSSRDGQPLADAARTFAPLIYLRRQGQVVGVDPQNILGVRSARDYA
;
A
#
# COMPACT_ATOMS: atom_id res chain seq x y z
N MET A 1 -30.21 -20.57 -49.90
CA MET A 1 -29.34 -21.76 -49.81
C MET A 1 -28.25 -21.43 -48.78
N GLY A 2 -28.23 -21.88 -47.53
CA GLY A 2 -28.81 -23.07 -46.91
C GLY A 2 -27.73 -24.12 -46.68
N ARG A 3 -27.04 -24.05 -45.52
CA ARG A 3 -26.42 -25.14 -44.71
C ARG A 3 -25.31 -24.57 -43.83
N SER A 4 -25.03 -25.04 -42.62
CA SER A 4 -25.81 -25.62 -41.53
C SER A 4 -24.81 -25.73 -40.37
N SER A 5 -25.24 -25.33 -39.19
CA SER A 5 -24.51 -25.48 -37.93
C SER A 5 -24.27 -26.95 -37.55
N ARG A 6 -23.17 -27.21 -36.84
CA ARG A 6 -23.12 -28.27 -35.80
C ARG A 6 -22.35 -27.76 -34.59
N ARG A 7 -23.12 -27.51 -33.53
CA ARG A 7 -22.66 -27.43 -32.14
C ARG A 7 -22.36 -28.85 -31.66
N THR A 8 -21.23 -29.04 -31.01
CA THR A 8 -20.99 -30.19 -30.12
C THR A 8 -20.88 -29.66 -28.70
N GLY A 9 -21.90 -29.99 -27.89
CA GLY A 9 -21.91 -29.75 -26.46
C GLY A 9 -21.15 -30.86 -25.74
N MET A 10 -20.34 -30.48 -24.76
CA MET A 10 -19.83 -31.41 -23.75
C MET A 10 -20.72 -31.33 -22.51
N ARG A 11 -21.38 -32.46 -22.25
CA ARG A 11 -22.18 -32.77 -21.07
C ARG A 11 -21.23 -33.32 -20.02
N TRP A 12 -21.15 -32.68 -18.85
CA TRP A 12 -20.56 -33.29 -17.66
C TRP A 12 -21.69 -33.98 -16.87
N ARG A 13 -21.59 -35.29 -16.68
CA ARG A 13 -22.35 -36.05 -15.67
C ARG A 13 -21.37 -36.62 -14.65
N GLY A 14 -21.58 -36.24 -13.39
CA GLY A 14 -21.62 -37.09 -12.20
C GLY A 14 -20.37 -37.86 -11.77
N ALA A 15 -19.90 -37.55 -10.56
CA ALA A 15 -19.78 -38.53 -9.49
C ALA A 15 -19.74 -37.78 -8.14
N ALA A 16 -20.78 -37.99 -7.34
CA ALA A 16 -20.80 -37.66 -5.92
C ALA A 16 -20.13 -38.82 -5.18
N GLU A 17 -19.13 -38.54 -4.36
CA GLU A 17 -18.52 -39.54 -3.49
C GLU A 17 -18.69 -39.14 -2.03
N ALA A 18 -19.14 -40.13 -1.27
CA ALA A 18 -19.74 -40.03 0.04
C ALA A 18 -18.69 -39.91 1.14
N ALA A 19 -18.99 -39.07 2.14
CA ALA A 19 -18.27 -39.00 3.40
C ALA A 19 -18.55 -40.25 4.26
N PRO A 20 -17.54 -40.89 4.87
CA PRO A 20 -17.77 -41.92 5.87
C PRO A 20 -18.04 -41.29 7.24
N ARG A 21 -19.16 -41.69 7.83
CA ARG A 21 -19.52 -41.47 9.24
C ARG A 21 -18.66 -42.38 10.12
N LEU A 22 -17.91 -41.82 11.05
CA LEU A 22 -17.31 -42.59 12.16
C LEU A 22 -18.17 -42.40 13.41
N GLY A 23 -18.99 -43.42 13.68
CA GLY A 23 -19.61 -43.65 14.98
C GLY A 23 -18.57 -44.19 15.96
N GLY A 24 -18.71 -43.79 17.22
CA GLY A 24 -17.72 -44.00 18.28
C GLY A 24 -17.56 -45.43 18.75
N LEU A 25 -16.43 -45.67 19.39
CA LEU A 25 -16.16 -46.76 20.33
C LEU A 25 -15.12 -46.28 21.35
N GLU A 26 -15.60 -46.16 22.58
CA GLU A 26 -14.96 -46.54 23.86
C GLU A 26 -13.59 -45.99 24.27
N THR A 27 -13.64 -45.24 25.37
CA THR A 27 -12.55 -44.93 26.29
C THR A 27 -12.02 -46.20 26.99
N ALA A 28 -10.74 -46.53 26.77
CA ALA A 28 -10.01 -47.46 27.61
C ALA A 28 -8.58 -46.97 27.88
N ALA A 29 -8.21 -47.00 29.16
CA ALA A 29 -6.98 -46.50 29.73
C ALA A 29 -5.72 -47.21 29.18
N LEU A 30 -4.68 -46.44 28.86
CA LEU A 30 -3.32 -46.94 28.72
C LEU A 30 -2.33 -46.00 29.41
N GLY A 31 -1.77 -46.50 30.50
CA GLY A 31 -0.71 -45.85 31.27
C GLY A 31 0.57 -45.69 30.46
N THR A 32 1.16 -44.50 30.57
CA THR A 32 2.36 -44.05 29.89
C THR A 32 3.62 -44.68 30.51
N ALA A 33 4.13 -45.74 29.90
CA ALA A 33 5.54 -46.11 30.04
C ALA A 33 6.37 -45.26 29.06
N LEU A 34 6.88 -44.11 29.52
CA LEU A 34 7.77 -43.27 28.70
C LEU A 34 9.11 -43.98 28.46
N CYS A 35 9.44 -44.18 27.18
CA CYS A 35 10.73 -44.71 26.72
C CYS A 35 11.89 -43.87 27.28
N SER A 36 13.03 -44.51 27.57
CA SER A 36 14.23 -43.88 28.15
C SER A 36 14.76 -42.68 27.34
N LEU A 37 14.46 -42.63 26.04
CA LEU A 37 14.73 -41.48 25.15
C LEU A 37 13.90 -40.23 25.50
N CYS A 38 12.62 -40.35 25.89
CA CYS A 38 11.79 -39.20 26.30
C CYS A 38 12.29 -38.56 27.60
N ARG A 39 12.75 -39.37 28.57
CA ARG A 39 13.32 -38.86 29.83
C ARG A 39 14.64 -38.12 29.62
N ARG A 40 15.40 -38.47 28.59
CA ARG A 40 16.64 -37.79 28.22
C ARG A 40 16.38 -36.40 27.60
N TRP A 41 15.30 -36.26 26.82
CA TRP A 41 14.85 -34.95 26.31
C TRP A 41 14.30 -34.03 27.42
N GLN A 42 13.55 -34.57 28.39
CA GLN A 42 13.03 -33.78 29.51
C GLN A 42 14.14 -33.19 30.40
N LYS A 43 15.25 -33.91 30.59
CA LYS A 43 16.42 -33.40 31.35
C LYS A 43 17.22 -32.34 30.60
N ILE A 44 17.23 -32.35 29.26
CA ILE A 44 17.88 -31.29 28.47
C ILE A 44 17.06 -29.98 28.54
N ALA A 45 15.73 -30.08 28.61
CA ALA A 45 14.84 -28.92 28.72
C ALA A 45 14.91 -28.19 30.09
N HIS A 46 15.38 -28.86 31.16
CA HIS A 46 15.44 -28.28 32.52
C HIS A 46 16.79 -27.63 32.87
N GLY A 47 17.72 -27.56 31.93
CA GLY A 47 19.07 -27.04 32.14
C GLY A 47 19.50 -25.93 31.17
N MET A 48 18.58 -25.41 30.35
CA MET A 48 18.89 -24.24 29.51
C MET A 48 18.62 -22.98 30.34
N PRO A 49 19.59 -22.05 30.45
CA PRO A 49 19.29 -20.74 31.01
C PRO A 49 18.18 -20.09 30.18
N ASP A 50 17.28 -19.36 30.83
CA ASP A 50 16.30 -18.47 30.21
C ASP A 50 17.05 -17.33 29.49
N HIS A 51 17.67 -17.65 28.36
CA HIS A 51 18.05 -16.67 27.38
C HIS A 51 16.75 -16.23 26.74
N LEU A 52 16.25 -15.07 27.19
CA LEU A 52 15.25 -14.25 26.52
C LEU A 52 15.36 -14.45 25.00
N THR A 53 14.46 -15.25 24.44
CA THR A 53 14.24 -15.30 23.00
C THR A 53 13.67 -13.92 22.65
N SER A 54 14.56 -12.98 22.35
CA SER A 54 14.18 -11.72 21.70
C SER A 54 13.46 -12.14 20.43
N ALA A 55 12.13 -12.08 20.43
CA ALA A 55 11.34 -12.37 19.25
C ALA A 55 11.82 -11.39 18.17
N ALA A 56 12.40 -11.92 17.10
CA ALA A 56 12.92 -11.10 16.01
C ALA A 56 11.83 -10.10 15.56
N GLU A 57 12.18 -8.82 15.48
CA GLU A 57 11.21 -7.78 15.13
C GLU A 57 10.53 -8.09 13.78
N PRO A 58 9.24 -7.80 13.62
CA PRO A 58 8.52 -8.12 12.40
C PRO A 58 9.12 -7.37 11.20
N VAL A 59 9.28 -8.07 10.07
CA VAL A 59 9.75 -7.48 8.80
C VAL A 59 8.75 -6.46 8.26
N TYR A 60 7.46 -6.74 8.44
CA TYR A 60 6.36 -5.84 8.07
C TYR A 60 5.18 -6.06 9.01
N GLU A 61 4.33 -5.05 9.10
CA GLU A 61 3.10 -5.04 9.89
C GLU A 61 1.98 -4.44 9.06
N ALA A 62 0.74 -4.83 9.35
CA ALA A 62 -0.43 -4.28 8.68
C ALA A 62 -1.46 -3.80 9.70
N TYR A 63 -2.05 -2.64 9.47
CA TYR A 63 -2.97 -1.98 10.40
C TYR A 63 -4.25 -1.56 9.71
N SER A 64 -5.40 -1.75 10.34
CA SER A 64 -6.62 -1.00 10.03
C SER A 64 -6.65 0.31 10.81
N LEU A 65 -7.46 1.28 10.37
CA LEU A 65 -7.63 2.53 11.10
C LEU A 65 -8.13 2.30 12.54
N SER A 66 -8.99 1.30 12.77
CA SER A 66 -9.48 0.97 14.11
C SER A 66 -8.37 0.43 15.03
N GLU A 67 -7.38 -0.28 14.47
CA GLU A 67 -6.23 -0.81 15.21
C GLU A 67 -5.23 0.31 15.58
N CYS A 68 -5.30 1.48 14.92
CA CYS A 68 -4.47 2.65 15.23
C CYS A 68 -5.02 3.50 16.39
N GLY A 69 -6.24 3.24 16.86
CA GLY A 69 -6.94 4.06 17.86
C GLY A 69 -6.49 3.77 19.30
N GLY A 70 -5.90 4.77 19.98
CA GLY A 70 -5.60 4.64 21.42
C GLY A 70 -4.58 5.63 21.98
N ALA A 71 -3.74 6.25 21.16
CA ALA A 71 -2.73 7.22 21.60
C ALA A 71 -2.95 8.59 20.95
N ALA A 72 -2.63 9.66 21.68
CA ALA A 72 -2.49 11.00 21.11
C ALA A 72 -1.32 10.98 20.10
N GLY A 73 -1.66 10.81 18.82
CA GLY A 73 -0.71 10.86 17.71
C GLY A 73 -0.39 12.28 17.26
N PRO A 74 0.55 12.43 16.32
CA PRO A 74 0.80 13.72 15.72
C PRO A 74 -0.44 14.21 14.96
N ASP A 75 -0.69 15.51 15.02
CA ASP A 75 -1.79 16.14 14.27
C ASP A 75 -1.33 16.53 12.86
N TRP A 76 -1.14 15.53 11.99
CA TRP A 76 -0.88 15.76 10.57
C TRP A 76 -2.12 16.17 9.78
N SER A 77 -3.31 15.89 10.33
CA SER A 77 -4.59 16.27 9.73
C SER A 77 -4.73 17.78 9.58
N TYR A 78 -4.34 18.56 10.60
CA TYR A 78 -4.41 20.02 10.54
C TYR A 78 -3.57 20.64 9.40
N PRO A 79 -2.25 20.39 9.28
CA PRO A 79 -1.46 20.95 8.18
C PRO A 79 -1.96 20.47 6.82
N ALA A 80 -2.36 19.20 6.68
CA ALA A 80 -2.94 18.70 5.44
C ALA A 80 -4.23 19.44 5.06
N ALA A 81 -5.21 19.54 5.97
CA ALA A 81 -6.45 20.27 5.75
C ALA A 81 -6.20 21.74 5.39
N ARG A 82 -5.25 22.39 6.07
CA ARG A 82 -4.88 23.78 5.81
C ARG A 82 -4.38 23.99 4.37
N ARG A 83 -3.61 23.06 3.80
CA ARG A 83 -3.18 23.13 2.40
C ARG A 83 -4.37 22.93 1.45
N LEU A 84 -5.16 21.88 1.69
CA LEU A 84 -6.33 21.52 0.88
C LEU A 84 -7.37 22.64 0.78
N LEU A 85 -7.49 23.48 1.80
CA LEU A 85 -8.44 24.61 1.82
C LEU A 85 -7.91 25.90 1.16
N ARG A 86 -6.60 26.01 0.91
CA ARG A 86 -5.97 27.29 0.49
C ARG A 86 -5.34 27.25 -0.90
N GLU A 87 -5.05 26.07 -1.41
CA GLU A 87 -4.29 25.88 -2.65
C GLU A 87 -5.15 25.06 -3.65
N PRO A 88 -4.93 25.20 -4.97
CA PRO A 88 -5.51 24.29 -5.96
C PRO A 88 -5.15 22.83 -5.65
N ILE A 89 -6.07 21.89 -5.90
CA ILE A 89 -6.01 20.53 -5.35
C ILE A 89 -4.67 19.81 -5.57
N ASP A 90 -4.12 19.81 -6.78
CA ASP A 90 -2.87 19.07 -7.07
C ASP A 90 -1.66 19.72 -6.38
N ILE A 91 -1.64 21.06 -6.29
CA ILE A 91 -0.63 21.80 -5.53
C ILE A 91 -0.79 21.52 -4.03
N ALA A 92 -2.03 21.52 -3.53
CA ALA A 92 -2.34 21.28 -2.14
C ALA A 92 -1.92 19.89 -1.68
N ILE A 93 -2.14 18.85 -2.50
CA ILE A 93 -1.73 17.48 -2.21
C ILE A 93 -0.20 17.41 -2.10
N THR A 94 0.54 17.92 -3.09
CA THR A 94 2.01 17.90 -3.04
C THR A 94 2.56 18.72 -1.87
N SER A 95 1.98 19.89 -1.57
CA SER A 95 2.34 20.70 -0.41
C SER A 95 2.07 19.97 0.92
N ALA A 96 0.92 19.29 1.03
CA ALA A 96 0.56 18.51 2.20
C ALA A 96 1.53 17.33 2.38
N LEU A 97 1.81 16.56 1.32
CA LEU A 97 2.78 15.46 1.33
C LEU A 97 4.17 15.92 1.77
N ALA A 98 4.63 17.09 1.29
CA ALA A 98 5.91 17.65 1.69
C ALA A 98 5.97 17.99 3.18
N GLU A 99 4.93 18.63 3.70
CA GLU A 99 4.85 19.04 5.10
C GLU A 99 4.73 17.83 6.03
N ILE A 100 3.81 16.90 5.75
CA ILE A 100 3.62 15.71 6.57
C ILE A 100 4.78 14.72 6.45
N GLY A 101 5.41 14.60 5.27
CA GLY A 101 6.59 13.76 5.07
C GLY A 101 7.79 14.25 5.88
N ALA A 102 8.00 15.57 5.93
CA ALA A 102 9.02 16.17 6.77
C ALA A 102 8.74 15.93 8.27
N LEU A 103 7.49 16.13 8.72
CA LEU A 103 7.06 15.85 10.10
C LEU A 103 7.20 14.37 10.48
N ALA A 104 6.94 13.47 9.53
CA ALA A 104 7.04 12.03 9.70
C ALA A 104 8.49 11.51 9.66
N GLY A 105 9.47 12.38 9.47
CA GLY A 105 10.88 11.99 9.31
C GLY A 105 11.14 11.13 8.09
N ALA A 106 10.28 11.21 7.06
CA ALA A 106 10.43 10.49 5.81
C ALA A 106 11.47 11.16 4.90
N ASP A 107 12.01 10.39 3.96
CA ASP A 107 12.88 10.89 2.91
C ASP A 107 12.12 11.16 1.61
N ARG A 108 11.01 10.45 1.40
CA ARG A 108 10.01 10.75 0.37
C ARG A 108 8.59 10.59 0.90
N ALA A 109 7.67 11.33 0.31
CA ALA A 109 6.23 11.17 0.49
C ALA A 109 5.54 11.21 -0.87
N TRP A 110 4.58 10.32 -1.12
CA TRP A 110 4.04 10.11 -2.46
C TRP A 110 2.55 9.75 -2.45
N MET A 111 1.92 9.89 -3.61
CA MET A 111 0.55 9.43 -3.88
C MET A 111 0.49 8.67 -5.20
N PHE A 112 -0.02 7.43 -5.14
CA PHE A 112 -0.30 6.61 -6.31
C PHE A 112 -1.81 6.54 -6.55
N GLU A 113 -2.26 6.89 -7.76
CA GLU A 113 -3.67 6.78 -8.17
C GLU A 113 -3.86 5.54 -9.04
N TYR A 114 -4.96 4.82 -8.81
CA TYR A 114 -5.34 3.66 -9.61
C TYR A 114 -6.22 4.06 -10.79
N ASP A 115 -6.23 3.24 -11.84
CA ASP A 115 -7.27 3.29 -12.86
C ASP A 115 -8.61 2.77 -12.31
N ALA A 116 -9.68 2.89 -13.10
CA ALA A 116 -11.03 2.53 -12.68
C ALA A 116 -11.17 1.03 -12.37
N GLU A 117 -10.38 0.19 -13.05
CA GLU A 117 -10.39 -1.27 -12.93
C GLU A 117 -9.42 -1.82 -11.86
N LEU A 118 -8.61 -0.96 -11.22
CA LEU A 118 -7.53 -1.34 -10.29
C LEU A 118 -6.50 -2.30 -10.93
N LEU A 119 -6.27 -2.17 -12.23
CA LEU A 119 -5.28 -2.96 -12.97
C LEU A 119 -3.96 -2.22 -13.13
N ARG A 120 -4.00 -0.89 -13.13
CA ARG A 120 -2.83 -0.02 -13.21
C ARG A 120 -2.86 1.06 -12.15
N PHE A 121 -1.68 1.58 -11.84
CA PHE A 121 -1.49 2.75 -11.00
C PHE A 121 -0.42 3.67 -11.57
N ARG A 122 -0.42 4.91 -11.13
CA ARG A 122 0.64 5.86 -11.45
C ARG A 122 0.97 6.74 -10.26
N ASN A 123 2.20 7.23 -10.22
CA ASN A 123 2.61 8.24 -9.24
C ASN A 123 2.20 9.64 -9.72
N THR A 124 1.27 10.29 -9.02
CA THR A 124 0.76 11.62 -9.41
C THR A 124 1.42 12.76 -8.64
N HIS A 125 1.85 12.49 -7.41
CA HIS A 125 2.42 13.50 -6.52
C HIS A 125 3.58 12.89 -5.74
N GLU A 126 4.68 13.63 -5.61
CA GLU A 126 5.80 13.23 -4.78
C GLU A 126 6.53 14.44 -4.19
N TRP A 127 6.95 14.30 -2.95
CA TRP A 127 7.97 15.12 -2.34
C TRP A 127 9.17 14.25 -1.98
N SER A 128 10.37 14.75 -2.22
CA SER A 128 11.64 14.15 -1.82
C SER A 128 12.45 15.17 -1.01
N ARG A 129 13.07 14.70 0.07
CA ARG A 129 14.08 15.46 0.82
C ARG A 129 15.21 15.88 -0.13
N GLN A 130 15.86 17.01 0.15
CA GLN A 130 17.02 17.45 -0.61
C GLN A 130 18.08 16.34 -0.71
N GLY A 131 18.56 16.07 -1.93
CA GLY A 131 19.53 15.01 -2.22
C GLY A 131 18.92 13.63 -2.44
N VAL A 132 17.62 13.44 -2.18
CA VAL A 132 16.91 12.18 -2.45
C VAL A 132 16.31 12.24 -3.85
N ARG A 133 16.55 11.20 -4.66
CA ARG A 133 16.04 11.10 -6.02
C ARG A 133 14.53 10.87 -6.00
N SER A 134 13.85 11.59 -6.90
CA SER A 134 12.44 11.42 -7.22
C SER A 134 12.20 10.28 -8.22
N PHE A 135 11.11 9.54 -8.06
CA PHE A 135 10.73 8.36 -8.87
C PHE A 135 9.38 8.50 -9.58
N VAL A 136 8.78 9.69 -9.57
CA VAL A 136 7.52 9.98 -10.26
C VAL A 136 7.54 9.54 -11.72
N GLU A 137 8.57 9.90 -12.48
CA GLU A 137 8.66 9.57 -13.92
C GLU A 137 8.76 8.07 -14.20
N ASP A 138 9.31 7.29 -13.27
CA ASP A 138 9.52 5.85 -13.45
C ASP A 138 8.23 5.04 -13.20
N LEU A 139 7.31 5.58 -12.40
CA LEU A 139 6.12 4.86 -11.91
C LEU A 139 4.86 5.34 -12.61
N GLN A 140 4.87 5.37 -13.94
CA GLN A 140 3.75 5.78 -14.78
C GLN A 140 3.12 4.59 -15.51
N ASP A 141 1.79 4.51 -15.50
CA ASP A 141 1.04 3.42 -16.13
C ASP A 141 1.49 2.02 -15.67
N THR A 142 1.87 1.91 -14.40
CA THR A 142 2.47 0.72 -13.82
C THR A 142 1.40 -0.35 -13.57
N PRO A 143 1.62 -1.62 -13.95
CA PRO A 143 0.67 -2.68 -13.65
C PRO A 143 0.63 -2.97 -12.14
N VAL A 144 -0.57 -3.12 -11.58
CA VAL A 144 -0.80 -3.45 -10.16
C VAL A 144 -0.14 -4.79 -9.77
N THR A 145 0.12 -5.67 -10.73
CA THR A 145 0.86 -6.91 -10.51
C THR A 145 2.27 -6.69 -9.94
N MET A 146 2.91 -5.54 -10.21
CA MET A 146 4.19 -5.17 -9.59
C MET A 146 4.07 -5.07 -8.06
N ILE A 147 2.93 -4.60 -7.56
CA ILE A 147 2.65 -4.38 -6.15
C ILE A 147 1.57 -5.34 -5.60
N ALA A 148 1.30 -6.47 -6.27
CA ALA A 148 0.17 -7.35 -5.95
C ALA A 148 0.09 -7.75 -4.47
N TRP A 149 1.25 -8.05 -3.88
CA TRP A 149 1.36 -8.41 -2.46
C TRP A 149 0.94 -7.25 -1.53
N LEU A 150 1.29 -6.00 -1.86
CA LEU A 150 0.86 -4.83 -1.09
C LEU A 150 -0.62 -4.52 -1.35
N HIS A 151 -1.03 -4.59 -2.62
CA HIS A 151 -2.39 -4.30 -3.07
C HIS A 151 -3.46 -5.11 -2.32
N GLN A 152 -3.19 -6.39 -2.02
CA GLN A 152 -4.16 -7.23 -1.28
C GLN A 152 -4.52 -6.67 0.10
N PHE A 153 -3.62 -5.92 0.75
CA PHE A 153 -3.85 -5.28 2.04
C PHE A 153 -4.59 -3.95 1.84
N LEU A 154 -4.12 -3.13 0.90
CA LEU A 154 -4.72 -1.83 0.58
C LEU A 154 -6.18 -1.97 0.14
N ALA A 155 -6.48 -2.98 -0.70
CA ALA A 155 -7.85 -3.29 -1.14
C ALA A 155 -8.79 -3.64 0.04
N LYS A 156 -8.24 -4.23 1.10
CA LYS A 156 -8.96 -4.54 2.36
C LYS A 156 -8.98 -3.36 3.35
N GLY A 157 -8.50 -2.18 2.95
CA GLY A 157 -8.44 -1.00 3.82
C GLY A 157 -7.37 -1.09 4.91
N ARG A 158 -6.34 -1.93 4.72
CA ARG A 158 -5.23 -2.06 5.66
C ARG A 158 -4.00 -1.32 5.14
N ALA A 159 -3.41 -0.49 5.99
CA ALA A 159 -2.09 0.05 5.79
C ALA A 159 -1.04 -1.06 5.95
N VAL A 160 0.10 -0.91 5.30
CA VAL A 160 1.26 -1.80 5.44
C VAL A 160 2.48 -0.96 5.76
N MET A 161 3.14 -1.28 6.86
CA MET A 161 4.44 -0.75 7.24
C MET A 161 5.48 -1.84 7.01
N ILE A 162 6.35 -1.63 6.04
CA ILE A 162 7.49 -2.50 5.74
C ILE A 162 8.67 -1.93 6.52
N ASN A 163 9.06 -2.61 7.60
CA ASN A 163 10.16 -2.19 8.47
C ASN A 163 11.51 -2.43 7.80
N ARG A 164 11.63 -3.55 7.05
CA ARG A 164 12.88 -3.98 6.42
C ARG A 164 12.64 -4.49 5.01
N VAL A 165 12.84 -3.62 4.01
CA VAL A 165 12.62 -3.95 2.59
C VAL A 165 13.45 -5.16 2.17
N ALA A 166 14.73 -5.23 2.59
CA ALA A 166 15.65 -6.30 2.21
C ALA A 166 15.21 -7.71 2.64
N GLU A 167 14.27 -7.81 3.60
CA GLU A 167 13.81 -9.08 4.18
C GLU A 167 12.37 -9.43 3.81
N LEU A 168 11.73 -8.67 2.91
CA LEU A 168 10.37 -8.94 2.44
C LEU A 168 10.20 -10.40 1.97
N PRO A 169 9.03 -11.01 2.24
CA PRO A 169 8.79 -12.41 1.94
C PRO A 169 8.75 -12.65 0.42
N ARG A 170 9.00 -13.89 -0.02
CA ARG A 170 9.05 -14.27 -1.44
C ARG A 170 7.86 -13.78 -2.29
N PRO A 171 6.60 -13.83 -1.83
CA PRO A 171 5.46 -13.31 -2.61
C PRO A 171 5.53 -11.81 -2.90
N ALA A 172 6.30 -11.04 -2.13
CA ALA A 172 6.52 -9.61 -2.29
C ALA A 172 7.76 -9.28 -3.14
N ARG A 173 8.42 -10.28 -3.77
CA ARG A 173 9.68 -10.06 -4.49
C ARG A 173 9.63 -9.00 -5.59
N PRO A 174 8.59 -8.90 -6.45
CA PRO A 174 8.52 -7.83 -7.44
C PRO A 174 8.54 -6.43 -6.81
N LEU A 175 7.74 -6.23 -5.75
CA LEU A 175 7.70 -5.00 -4.96
C LEU A 175 9.06 -4.71 -4.32
N GLN A 176 9.67 -5.73 -3.71
CA GLN A 176 10.98 -5.61 -3.05
C GLN A 176 12.07 -5.16 -4.02
N VAL A 177 12.12 -5.71 -5.23
CA VAL A 177 13.12 -5.33 -6.23
C VAL A 177 12.98 -3.85 -6.59
N GLU A 178 11.75 -3.37 -6.76
CA GLU A 178 11.50 -1.96 -7.07
C GLU A 178 11.86 -1.04 -5.90
N MET A 179 11.46 -1.37 -4.67
CA MET A 179 11.84 -0.62 -3.47
C MET A 179 13.37 -0.54 -3.28
N LEU A 180 14.09 -1.65 -3.50
CA LEU A 180 15.56 -1.66 -3.45
C LEU A 180 16.19 -0.81 -4.56
N ARG A 181 15.61 -0.80 -5.78
CA ARG A 181 16.04 0.09 -6.87
C ARG A 181 15.90 1.56 -6.48
N GLN A 182 14.87 1.89 -5.70
CA GLN A 182 14.61 3.24 -5.22
C GLN A 182 15.41 3.65 -3.97
N GLY A 183 16.16 2.71 -3.40
CA GLY A 183 16.98 2.92 -2.20
C GLY A 183 16.20 2.79 -0.89
N ASP A 184 15.01 2.19 -0.91
CA ASP A 184 14.15 2.10 0.26
C ASP A 184 14.63 1.06 1.25
N ARG A 185 14.65 1.46 2.52
CA ARG A 185 14.92 0.59 3.66
C ARG A 185 13.64 0.26 4.41
N SER A 186 12.74 1.24 4.52
CA SER A 186 11.41 1.08 5.11
C SER A 186 10.38 1.89 4.34
N VAL A 187 9.15 1.39 4.27
CA VAL A 187 8.05 2.03 3.53
C VAL A 187 6.76 1.92 4.33
N LEU A 188 6.03 3.03 4.45
CA LEU A 188 4.65 3.04 4.93
C LEU A 188 3.71 3.30 3.76
N SER A 189 2.69 2.47 3.60
CA SER A 189 1.65 2.63 2.57
C SER A 189 0.27 2.58 3.22
N VAL A 190 -0.54 3.61 2.99
CA VAL A 190 -1.89 3.76 3.55
C VAL A 190 -2.90 3.85 2.41
N PRO A 191 -4.00 3.07 2.46
CA PRO A 191 -5.02 3.13 1.41
C PRO A 191 -5.82 4.43 1.52
N LEU A 192 -6.10 5.02 0.38
CA LEU A 192 -6.95 6.19 0.22
C LEU A 192 -8.24 5.75 -0.47
N ARG A 193 -9.36 5.85 0.25
CA ARG A 193 -10.66 5.35 -0.18
C ARG A 193 -11.67 6.49 -0.31
N HIS A 194 -12.54 6.39 -1.29
CA HIS A 194 -13.69 7.27 -1.47
C HIS A 194 -14.90 6.42 -1.86
N ASP A 195 -16.08 6.71 -1.29
CA ASP A 195 -17.31 5.93 -1.49
C ASP A 195 -17.13 4.41 -1.33
N GLY A 196 -16.39 4.02 -0.30
CA GLY A 196 -16.14 2.60 0.00
C GLY A 196 -15.24 1.88 -1.00
N ARG A 197 -14.63 2.57 -1.96
CA ARG A 197 -13.71 2.01 -2.97
C ARG A 197 -12.28 2.51 -2.78
N LEU A 198 -11.30 1.66 -3.05
CA LEU A 198 -9.90 2.09 -3.15
C LEU A 198 -9.75 2.97 -4.39
N ARG A 199 -9.15 4.15 -4.24
CA ARG A 199 -8.90 5.09 -5.36
C ARG A 199 -7.43 5.40 -5.53
N ALA A 200 -6.71 5.47 -4.41
CA ALA A 200 -5.29 5.74 -4.37
C ALA A 200 -4.64 5.07 -3.16
N CYS A 201 -3.33 5.18 -3.05
CA CYS A 201 -2.62 5.04 -1.79
C CYS A 201 -1.62 6.18 -1.63
N ILE A 202 -1.34 6.54 -0.39
CA ILE A 202 -0.30 7.50 -0.04
C ILE A 202 0.71 6.82 0.87
N GLY A 203 1.94 7.33 0.89
CA GLY A 203 2.98 6.68 1.66
C GLY A 203 4.23 7.50 1.87
N PHE A 204 5.12 6.89 2.63
CA PHE A 204 6.43 7.42 2.98
C PHE A 204 7.51 6.39 2.70
N ASP A 205 8.67 6.88 2.26
CA ASP A 205 9.88 6.07 2.14
C ASP A 205 10.94 6.60 3.11
N ALA A 206 11.68 5.67 3.72
CA ALA A 206 12.91 5.94 4.45
C ALA A 206 14.08 5.27 3.72
N THR A 207 15.07 6.06 3.32
CA THR A 207 16.21 5.66 2.48
C THR A 207 17.55 5.75 3.22
N ALA A 208 17.66 6.69 4.17
CA ALA A 208 18.87 6.89 4.96
C ALA A 208 19.06 5.81 6.04
N ALA A 209 17.98 5.44 6.71
CA ALA A 209 17.96 4.43 7.76
C ALA A 209 16.61 3.69 7.77
N GLU A 210 16.59 2.49 8.34
CA GLU A 210 15.33 1.81 8.62
C GLU A 210 14.51 2.62 9.62
N ARG A 211 13.20 2.66 9.41
CA ARG A 211 12.26 3.44 10.21
C ARG A 211 11.00 2.64 10.45
N ARG A 212 10.50 2.72 11.67
CA ARG A 212 9.16 2.27 12.06
C ARG A 212 8.34 3.49 12.43
N TRP A 213 7.14 3.59 11.90
CA TRP A 213 6.15 4.59 12.29
C TRP A 213 5.20 3.97 13.30
N SER A 214 4.92 4.71 14.38
CA SER A 214 4.01 4.26 15.43
C SER A 214 2.59 4.06 14.89
N PRO A 215 1.75 3.22 15.54
CA PRO A 215 0.33 3.12 15.20
C PRO A 215 -0.40 4.47 15.18
N ALA A 216 0.03 5.42 16.02
CA ALA A 216 -0.53 6.77 16.07
C ALA A 216 -0.16 7.62 14.84
N GLU A 217 1.09 7.52 14.34
CA GLU A 217 1.53 8.10 13.07
C GLU A 217 0.78 7.47 11.88
N ILE A 218 0.62 6.16 11.86
CA ILE A 218 -0.13 5.44 10.81
C ILE A 218 -1.60 5.91 10.80
N GLY A 219 -2.22 6.04 11.98
CA GLY A 219 -3.57 6.60 12.12
C GLY A 219 -3.68 8.05 11.66
N ALA A 220 -2.64 8.87 11.89
CA ALA A 220 -2.59 10.24 11.39
C ALA A 220 -2.51 10.29 9.85
N LEU A 221 -1.73 9.41 9.23
CA LEU A 221 -1.65 9.31 7.77
C LEU A 221 -2.97 8.81 7.15
N PHE A 222 -3.68 7.88 7.80
CA PHE A 222 -5.04 7.50 7.41
C PHE A 222 -5.99 8.71 7.36
N ARG A 223 -6.00 9.56 8.40
CA ARG A 223 -6.83 10.78 8.41
C ARG A 223 -6.44 11.75 7.29
N CYS A 224 -5.14 11.89 7.01
CA CYS A 224 -4.68 12.68 5.87
C CYS A 224 -5.17 12.10 4.54
N ALA A 225 -5.13 10.78 4.37
CA ALA A 225 -5.65 10.10 3.19
C ALA A 225 -7.16 10.37 3.02
N GLU A 226 -7.95 10.32 4.08
CA GLU A 226 -9.39 10.63 4.05
C GLU A 226 -9.66 12.08 3.61
N LEU A 227 -8.92 13.05 4.14
CA LEU A 227 -9.04 14.46 3.75
C LEU A 227 -8.68 14.67 2.27
N ILE A 228 -7.58 14.07 1.81
CA ILE A 228 -7.18 14.11 0.39
C ILE A 228 -8.25 13.46 -0.48
N ALA A 229 -8.82 12.32 -0.05
CA ALA A 229 -9.87 11.63 -0.78
C ALA A 229 -11.11 12.50 -0.97
N LEU A 230 -11.57 13.17 0.10
CA LEU A 230 -12.70 14.07 0.07
C LEU A 230 -12.45 15.26 -0.87
N ALA A 231 -11.26 15.87 -0.79
CA ALA A 231 -10.92 17.02 -1.62
C ALA A 231 -10.74 16.64 -3.11
N ARG A 232 -10.13 15.49 -3.40
CA ARG A 232 -9.83 15.05 -4.77
C ARG A 232 -11.04 14.44 -5.48
N TYR A 233 -11.86 13.67 -4.77
CA TYR A 233 -12.95 12.89 -5.37
C TYR A 233 -14.35 13.37 -4.97
N GLY A 234 -14.49 14.09 -3.84
CA GLY A 234 -15.80 14.49 -3.30
C GLY A 234 -16.48 15.66 -4.02
N SER A 235 -15.74 16.43 -4.83
CA SER A 235 -16.31 17.54 -5.63
C SER A 235 -16.95 17.08 -6.95
N SER A 236 -16.86 15.79 -7.30
CA SER A 236 -17.51 15.21 -8.49
C SER A 236 -19.00 14.98 -8.21
N ARG A 237 -19.77 16.07 -8.06
CA ARG A 237 -21.25 16.04 -8.02
C ARG A 237 -21.89 15.97 -9.41
N ASP A 238 -21.11 16.21 -10.46
CA ASP A 238 -21.57 15.96 -11.82
C ASP A 238 -21.41 14.48 -12.10
N GLY A 239 -22.54 13.77 -12.12
CA GLY A 239 -22.67 12.38 -12.52
C GLY A 239 -22.29 12.11 -13.97
N GLN A 240 -21.14 12.61 -14.42
CA GLN A 240 -20.45 11.99 -15.52
C GLN A 240 -20.03 10.60 -15.04
N PRO A 241 -20.51 9.53 -15.69
CA PRO A 241 -19.88 8.23 -15.56
C PRO A 241 -18.37 8.45 -15.79
N LEU A 242 -17.53 7.60 -15.21
CA LEU A 242 -16.19 7.35 -15.76
C LEU A 242 -16.37 6.75 -17.19
N ALA A 243 -16.86 7.56 -18.13
CA ALA A 243 -16.59 7.43 -19.54
C ALA A 243 -15.17 8.00 -19.64
N ASP A 244 -14.12 7.21 -19.54
CA ASP A 244 -13.90 6.04 -20.37
C ASP A 244 -13.43 4.80 -19.61
N ALA A 245 -14.17 3.70 -19.77
CA ALA A 245 -13.72 2.33 -19.52
C ALA A 245 -12.68 1.86 -20.57
N ALA A 246 -11.89 2.78 -21.13
CA ALA A 246 -10.96 2.52 -22.21
C ALA A 246 -9.62 3.26 -22.01
N ARG A 247 -8.73 2.58 -21.27
CA ARG A 247 -7.30 2.36 -21.56
C ARG A 247 -6.37 3.59 -21.58
N THR A 248 -5.44 3.52 -20.64
CA THR A 248 -4.27 4.38 -20.49
C THR A 248 -4.60 5.71 -19.87
N PHE A 249 -4.10 5.84 -18.65
CA PHE A 249 -3.86 7.09 -17.98
C PHE A 249 -3.48 8.24 -18.94
N ALA A 250 -4.32 9.28 -19.02
CA ALA A 250 -4.02 10.49 -19.80
C ALA A 250 -2.65 11.06 -19.39
N PRO A 251 -1.78 11.43 -20.33
CA PRO A 251 -0.42 11.88 -20.02
C PRO A 251 -0.45 13.15 -19.17
N LEU A 252 0.41 13.22 -18.16
CA LEU A 252 0.57 14.38 -17.29
C LEU A 252 1.86 15.13 -17.65
N ILE A 253 1.84 16.45 -17.46
CA ILE A 253 3.06 17.27 -17.44
C ILE A 253 3.52 17.39 -15.99
N TYR A 254 4.76 16.99 -15.72
CA TYR A 254 5.32 17.04 -14.38
C TYR A 254 6.03 18.37 -14.13
N LEU A 255 5.52 19.12 -13.16
CA LEU A 255 6.13 20.36 -12.68
C LEU A 255 7.01 20.03 -11.47
N ARG A 256 8.26 20.50 -11.50
CA ARG A 256 9.24 20.27 -10.43
C ARG A 256 9.60 21.58 -9.73
N ARG A 257 9.58 21.58 -8.40
CA ARG A 257 10.01 22.72 -7.57
C ARG A 257 10.54 22.23 -6.22
N GLN A 258 11.79 22.54 -5.88
CA GLN A 258 12.34 22.33 -4.52
C GLN A 258 12.03 20.94 -3.91
N GLY A 259 12.34 19.85 -4.63
CA GLY A 259 12.08 18.48 -4.18
C GLY A 259 10.62 18.02 -4.29
N GLN A 260 9.71 18.91 -4.66
CA GLN A 260 8.30 18.60 -4.95
C GLN A 260 8.10 18.36 -6.45
N VAL A 261 7.24 17.40 -6.75
CA VAL A 261 6.84 17.01 -8.10
C VAL A 261 5.32 16.81 -8.11
N VAL A 262 4.67 17.42 -9.09
CA VAL A 262 3.22 17.30 -9.28
C VAL A 262 2.91 17.04 -10.76
N GLY A 263 2.07 16.06 -11.03
CA GLY A 263 1.54 15.80 -12.36
C GLY A 263 0.30 16.66 -12.62
N VAL A 264 0.32 17.45 -13.68
CA VAL A 264 -0.77 18.35 -14.05
C VAL A 264 -1.31 17.94 -15.42
N ASP A 265 -2.64 17.93 -15.56
CA ASP A 265 -3.29 17.74 -16.86
C ASP A 265 -2.88 18.87 -17.81
N PRO A 266 -2.39 18.56 -19.03
CA PRO A 266 -2.05 19.59 -20.01
C PRO A 266 -3.16 20.60 -20.29
N GLN A 267 -4.43 20.20 -20.19
CA GLN A 267 -5.60 21.07 -20.39
C GLN A 267 -5.75 22.13 -19.30
N ASN A 268 -5.16 21.90 -18.12
CA ASN A 268 -5.17 22.85 -17.00
C ASN A 268 -4.03 23.88 -17.07
N ILE A 269 -3.14 23.78 -18.06
CA ILE A 269 -2.02 24.71 -18.23
C ILE A 269 -2.46 25.90 -19.08
N LEU A 270 -2.75 27.02 -18.42
CA LEU A 270 -3.17 28.27 -19.08
C LEU A 270 -2.06 28.93 -19.93
N GLY A 271 -0.79 28.65 -19.62
CA GLY A 271 0.33 29.15 -20.40
C GLY A 271 1.68 28.84 -19.76
N VAL A 272 2.71 28.77 -20.60
CA VAL A 272 4.10 28.59 -20.20
C VAL A 272 4.87 29.86 -20.55
N ARG A 273 5.59 30.42 -19.58
CA ARG A 273 6.48 31.56 -19.79
C ARG A 273 7.88 31.18 -19.34
N SER A 274 8.87 31.37 -20.22
CA SER A 274 10.27 31.32 -19.81
C SER A 274 10.54 32.49 -18.88
N ALA A 275 11.30 32.27 -17.81
CA ALA A 275 11.76 33.33 -16.90
C ALA A 275 12.63 34.38 -17.61
N ARG A 276 13.04 34.12 -18.87
CA ARG A 276 13.97 34.93 -19.66
C ARG A 276 15.36 35.08 -19.03
N ASP A 277 15.74 34.15 -18.14
CA ASP A 277 17.10 34.01 -17.61
C ASP A 277 18.02 33.32 -18.64
N TYR A 278 17.98 33.78 -19.90
CA TYR A 278 18.98 33.41 -20.90
C TYR A 278 20.20 34.28 -20.62
N ALA A 279 21.17 33.72 -19.90
CA ALA A 279 22.50 34.30 -19.73
C ALA A 279 23.27 34.33 -21.06
#